data_AF-A0A535KA68-F1
#
_entry.id   AF-A0A535KA68-F1
#
_cell.length_a   1.000
_cell.length_b   1.000
_cell.length_c   1.000
_cell.angle_alpha   90.00
_cell.angle_beta   90.00
_cell.angle_gamma   90.00
#
_symmetry.space_group_name_H-M   'P 1'
#
loop_
_entity.id
_entity.type
_entity.pdbx_description
1 polymer ?
#
loop_
_entity_poly.entity_id
_entity_poly.type
_entity_poly.pdbx_seq_one_letter_code
_entity_poly.pdbx_strand_id
1 'polypeptide(L)'
;MISAGQLISERVMLKRDRFFAVSARDGSIKPAEFLGDGLWCEDTRILSSFRVLIDGVEPTSVGAQADDAMARFDLESGSLSITRTRFVERGFHERITVTNNGPATVDAVLEIEVAADFAAMLGIRGSVPELANPAPAPPIPTVDGVRFELDNQASRVITFPEGLKHQLRLPSGDEFSVRIDVVRDDREPVIDFVAGLEQAQQVYP
;
A
#
# COMPACT_ATOMS: atom_id res chain seq x y z
N MET A 1 -15.21 -21.66 5.96
CA MET A 1 -14.52 -20.69 6.82
C MET A 1 -13.03 -20.94 6.70
N ILE A 2 -12.26 -19.94 6.31
CA ILE A 2 -10.79 -20.00 6.31
C ILE A 2 -10.32 -19.90 7.77
N SER A 3 -9.34 -20.71 8.17
CA SER A 3 -8.82 -20.66 9.56
C SER A 3 -7.97 -19.40 9.78
N ALA A 4 -7.85 -18.92 11.03
CA ALA A 4 -6.97 -17.80 11.36
C ALA A 4 -5.50 -18.07 10.96
N GLY A 5 -5.02 -19.31 11.10
CA GLY A 5 -3.68 -19.71 10.66
C GLY A 5 -3.52 -19.63 9.14
N GLN A 6 -4.56 -19.96 8.39
CA GLN A 6 -4.56 -19.84 6.93
C GLN A 6 -4.67 -18.38 6.46
N LEU A 7 -5.42 -17.54 7.18
CA LEU A 7 -5.41 -16.09 6.94
C LEU A 7 -4.01 -15.49 7.13
N ILE A 8 -3.28 -15.92 8.17
CA ILE A 8 -1.91 -15.45 8.44
C ILE A 8 -0.93 -15.91 7.35
N SER A 9 -1.04 -17.15 6.85
CA SER A 9 -0.17 -17.63 5.76
C SER A 9 -0.40 -16.89 4.42
N GLU A 10 -1.57 -16.25 4.27
CA GLU A 10 -1.92 -15.42 3.11
C GLU A 10 -1.54 -13.94 3.30
N ARG A 11 -0.68 -13.63 4.28
CA ARG A 11 -0.20 -12.26 4.53
C ARG A 11 1.27 -12.12 4.20
N VAL A 12 1.58 -10.95 3.66
CA VAL A 12 2.94 -10.44 3.47
C VAL A 12 3.18 -9.41 4.58
N MET A 13 4.24 -9.63 5.35
CA MET A 13 4.64 -8.74 6.44
C MET A 13 6.03 -8.18 6.15
N LEU A 14 6.15 -6.86 6.12
CA LEU A 14 7.40 -6.14 5.97
C LEU A 14 7.70 -5.39 7.26
N LYS A 15 8.94 -5.34 7.73
CA LYS A 15 9.34 -4.64 8.95
C LYS A 15 10.69 -3.95 8.78
N ARG A 16 10.76 -2.71 9.26
CA ARG A 16 11.99 -1.93 9.37
C ARG A 16 11.89 -0.96 10.53
N ASP A 17 12.82 -1.08 11.48
CA ASP A 17 12.84 -0.28 12.71
C ASP A 17 11.47 -0.24 13.41
N ARG A 18 10.88 0.94 13.59
CA ARG A 18 9.58 1.18 14.23
C ARG A 18 8.39 1.00 13.29
N PHE A 19 8.63 0.71 12.01
CA PHE A 19 7.60 0.54 10.99
C PHE A 19 7.41 -0.92 10.62
N PHE A 20 6.17 -1.32 10.40
CA PHE A 20 5.88 -2.58 9.71
C PHE A 20 4.58 -2.46 8.91
N ALA A 21 4.49 -3.19 7.80
CA ALA A 21 3.32 -3.23 6.93
C ALA A 21 2.79 -4.66 6.85
N VAL A 22 1.48 -4.82 6.93
CA VAL A 22 0.79 -6.10 6.74
C VAL A 22 -0.23 -5.93 5.62
N SER A 23 -0.17 -6.82 4.63
CA SER A 23 -1.08 -6.84 3.48
C SER A 23 -1.36 -8.26 3.01
N ALA A 24 -2.39 -8.44 2.20
CA ALA A 24 -2.63 -9.67 1.45
C ALA A 24 -1.54 -9.94 0.39
N ARG A 25 -1.56 -11.13 -0.22
CA ARG A 25 -0.59 -11.54 -1.26
C ARG A 25 -0.77 -10.81 -2.59
N ASP A 26 -1.86 -10.08 -2.80
CA ASP A 26 -2.02 -9.13 -3.91
C ASP A 26 -1.45 -7.73 -3.57
N GLY A 27 -0.97 -7.54 -2.34
CA GLY A 27 -0.47 -6.28 -1.78
C GLY A 27 -1.56 -5.35 -1.23
N SER A 28 -2.83 -5.75 -1.26
CA SER A 28 -3.94 -4.96 -0.72
C SER A 28 -3.94 -4.92 0.81
N ILE A 29 -4.39 -3.80 1.37
CA ILE A 29 -4.57 -3.60 2.81
C ILE A 29 -6.07 -3.44 3.05
N LYS A 30 -6.68 -4.46 3.67
CA LYS A 30 -8.13 -4.58 3.85
C LYS A 30 -8.45 -5.02 5.29
N PRO A 31 -8.63 -4.07 6.23
CA PRO A 31 -8.77 -4.37 7.66
C PRO A 31 -10.09 -5.08 7.98
N ALA A 32 -11.07 -4.98 7.08
CA ALA A 32 -12.31 -5.75 7.14
C ALA A 32 -12.11 -7.25 6.84
N GLU A 33 -11.07 -7.62 6.07
CA GLU A 33 -10.73 -9.02 5.79
C GLU A 33 -9.75 -9.58 6.83
N PHE A 34 -8.75 -8.79 7.21
CA PHE A 34 -7.80 -9.15 8.26
C PHE A 34 -7.46 -7.92 9.09
N LEU A 35 -7.88 -7.94 10.36
CA LEU A 35 -7.84 -6.76 11.24
C LEU A 35 -6.43 -6.18 11.44
N GLY A 36 -5.39 -7.00 11.31
CA GLY A 36 -3.99 -6.59 11.40
C GLY A 36 -3.42 -5.90 10.15
N ASP A 37 -4.14 -5.90 9.03
CA ASP A 37 -3.73 -5.20 7.81
C ASP A 37 -3.53 -3.71 8.12
N GLY A 38 -2.43 -3.16 7.61
CA GLY A 38 -2.11 -1.75 7.75
C GLY A 38 -0.62 -1.44 7.64
N LEU A 39 -0.31 -0.15 7.52
CA LEU A 39 1.01 0.38 7.88
C LEU A 39 0.96 0.82 9.34
N TRP A 40 1.92 0.33 10.11
CA TRP A 40 2.03 0.55 11.54
C TRP A 40 3.32 1.31 11.86
N CYS A 41 3.22 2.26 12.79
CA CYS A 41 4.36 2.95 13.39
C CYS A 41 4.11 3.07 14.89
N GLU A 42 5.03 2.57 15.73
CA GLU A 42 4.93 2.68 17.20
C GLU A 42 3.54 2.29 17.75
N ASP A 43 3.08 1.09 17.41
CA ASP A 43 1.78 0.54 17.83
C ASP A 43 0.53 1.28 17.32
N THR A 44 0.68 2.14 16.34
CA THR A 44 -0.43 2.90 15.71
C THR A 44 -0.54 2.60 14.22
N ARG A 45 -1.76 2.30 13.73
CA ARG A 45 -2.04 2.11 12.30
C ARG A 45 -2.20 3.45 11.58
N ILE A 46 -1.19 3.86 10.83
CA ILE A 46 -1.16 5.15 10.11
C ILE A 46 -1.68 5.06 8.67
N LEU A 47 -1.85 3.84 8.13
CA LEU A 47 -2.59 3.53 6.90
C LEU A 47 -3.44 2.30 7.16
N SER A 48 -4.76 2.45 7.07
CA SER A 48 -5.71 1.38 7.32
C SER A 48 -6.21 0.72 6.06
N SER A 49 -6.20 1.39 4.90
CA SER A 49 -6.53 0.77 3.61
C SER A 49 -5.62 1.23 2.50
N PHE A 50 -5.33 0.30 1.58
CA PHE A 50 -4.56 0.52 0.36
C PHE A 50 -5.02 -0.50 -0.68
N ARG A 51 -5.78 -0.06 -1.70
CA ARG A 51 -6.30 -0.93 -2.76
C ARG A 51 -5.94 -0.33 -4.11
N VAL A 52 -5.63 -1.20 -5.06
CA VAL A 52 -5.33 -0.85 -6.45
C VAL A 52 -6.43 -1.44 -7.31
N LEU A 53 -7.06 -0.61 -8.12
CA LEU A 53 -8.12 -1.02 -9.03
C LEU A 53 -7.78 -0.60 -10.46
N ILE A 54 -8.20 -1.43 -11.41
CA ILE A 54 -8.24 -1.12 -12.83
C ILE A 54 -9.70 -1.15 -13.25
N ASP A 55 -10.21 -0.03 -13.74
CA ASP A 55 -11.61 0.14 -14.14
C ASP A 55 -12.60 -0.26 -13.01
N GLY A 56 -12.29 0.13 -11.77
CA GLY A 56 -13.09 -0.18 -10.58
C GLY A 56 -12.98 -1.62 -10.07
N VAL A 57 -12.09 -2.45 -10.62
CA VAL A 57 -11.93 -3.87 -10.23
C VAL A 57 -10.51 -4.14 -9.70
N GLU A 58 -10.41 -4.89 -8.60
CA GLU A 58 -9.11 -5.37 -8.08
C GLU A 58 -8.47 -6.35 -9.08
N PRO A 59 -7.22 -6.11 -9.52
CA PRO A 59 -6.50 -7.05 -10.38
C PRO A 59 -6.28 -8.41 -9.73
N THR A 60 -6.21 -9.46 -10.53
CA THR A 60 -5.97 -10.83 -10.07
C THR A 60 -4.52 -11.01 -9.66
N SER A 61 -4.27 -11.59 -8.49
CA SER A 61 -2.92 -11.94 -8.04
C SER A 61 -2.32 -13.08 -8.85
N VAL A 62 -1.14 -12.86 -9.43
CA VAL A 62 -0.35 -13.89 -10.12
C VAL A 62 0.75 -14.42 -9.20
N GLY A 63 1.39 -13.55 -8.43
CA GLY A 63 2.47 -13.94 -7.54
C GLY A 63 2.89 -12.84 -6.57
N ALA A 64 3.60 -13.25 -5.51
CA ALA A 64 4.21 -12.35 -4.57
C ALA A 64 5.56 -12.91 -4.11
N GLN A 65 6.53 -12.02 -4.03
CA GLN A 65 7.85 -12.25 -3.46
C GLN A 65 8.05 -11.22 -2.36
N ALA A 66 8.54 -11.66 -1.21
CA ALA A 66 8.79 -10.77 -0.10
C ALA A 66 10.08 -11.17 0.61
N ASP A 67 10.76 -10.17 1.13
CA ASP A 67 11.85 -10.24 2.07
C ASP A 67 11.49 -9.39 3.31
N ASP A 68 12.39 -9.24 4.28
CA ASP A 68 12.13 -8.59 5.55
C ASP A 68 11.54 -7.18 5.41
N ALA A 69 12.04 -6.37 4.48
CA ALA A 69 11.65 -4.96 4.36
C ALA A 69 11.07 -4.59 2.98
N MET A 70 10.91 -5.56 2.08
CA MET A 70 10.39 -5.30 0.74
C MET A 70 9.54 -6.42 0.18
N ALA A 71 8.64 -6.08 -0.74
CA ALA A 71 7.86 -7.03 -1.50
C ALA A 71 7.68 -6.59 -2.95
N ARG A 72 7.58 -7.58 -3.82
CA ARG A 72 7.07 -7.46 -5.18
C ARG A 72 5.76 -8.23 -5.29
N PHE A 73 4.74 -7.61 -5.84
CA PHE A 73 3.47 -8.23 -6.17
C PHE A 73 3.26 -8.13 -7.68
N ASP A 74 2.94 -9.26 -8.31
CA ASP A 74 2.66 -9.37 -9.73
C ASP A 74 1.17 -9.70 -9.89
N LEU A 75 0.43 -8.81 -10.56
CA LEU A 75 -1.00 -8.91 -10.76
C LEU A 75 -1.35 -8.78 -12.25
N GLU A 76 -2.57 -9.17 -12.62
CA GLU A 76 -3.09 -9.05 -13.99
C GLU A 76 -4.51 -8.50 -14.04
N SER A 77 -4.81 -7.71 -15.07
CA SER A 77 -6.16 -7.27 -15.42
C SER A 77 -6.32 -7.31 -16.93
N GLY A 78 -6.94 -8.39 -17.45
CA GLY A 78 -7.06 -8.61 -18.88
C GLY A 78 -5.70 -8.75 -19.57
N SER A 79 -5.35 -7.78 -20.43
CA SER A 79 -4.05 -7.74 -21.13
C SER A 79 -2.99 -6.89 -20.42
N LEU A 80 -3.36 -6.25 -19.30
CA LEU A 80 -2.46 -5.44 -18.49
C LEU A 80 -1.80 -6.31 -17.43
N SER A 81 -0.48 -6.18 -17.28
CA SER A 81 0.22 -6.63 -16.06
C SER A 81 0.41 -5.45 -15.13
N ILE A 82 0.24 -5.67 -13.84
CA ILE A 82 0.49 -4.68 -12.79
C ILE A 82 1.60 -5.22 -11.90
N THR A 83 2.73 -4.52 -11.87
CA THR A 83 3.81 -4.78 -10.92
C THR A 83 3.73 -3.77 -9.79
N ARG A 84 3.78 -4.25 -8.55
CA ARG A 84 3.87 -3.40 -7.36
C ARG A 84 5.16 -3.72 -6.63
N THR A 85 6.06 -2.74 -6.49
CA THR A 85 7.30 -2.88 -5.71
C THR A 85 7.20 -2.00 -4.49
N ARG A 86 7.16 -2.63 -3.32
CA ARG A 86 7.00 -2.00 -2.01
C ARG A 86 8.26 -2.18 -1.18
N PHE A 87 8.61 -1.16 -0.40
CA PHE A 87 9.50 -1.30 0.75
C PHE A 87 9.02 -0.48 1.95
N VAL A 88 9.54 -0.82 3.13
CA VAL A 88 9.30 -0.11 4.39
C VAL A 88 10.63 0.40 4.92
N GLU A 89 10.76 1.72 5.07
CA GLU A 89 11.91 2.41 5.68
C GLU A 89 11.45 3.83 6.03
N ARG A 90 11.36 4.17 7.32
CA ARG A 90 10.76 5.44 7.81
C ARG A 90 9.37 5.77 7.23
N GLY A 91 8.66 4.76 6.76
CA GLY A 91 7.41 4.91 6.03
C GLY A 91 7.16 3.71 5.14
N PHE A 92 6.15 3.82 4.30
CA PHE A 92 5.78 2.88 3.26
C PHE A 92 6.01 3.53 1.92
N HIS A 93 6.65 2.82 1.02
CA HIS A 93 6.99 3.34 -0.31
C HIS A 93 6.63 2.28 -1.32
N GLU A 94 5.81 2.63 -2.32
CA GLU A 94 5.38 1.71 -3.35
C GLU A 94 5.43 2.34 -4.74
N ARG A 95 5.98 1.61 -5.70
CA ARG A 95 5.82 1.92 -7.13
C ARG A 95 4.85 0.92 -7.73
N ILE A 96 3.81 1.44 -8.36
CA ILE A 96 2.85 0.67 -9.14
C ILE A 96 3.12 0.96 -10.61
N THR A 97 3.42 -0.08 -11.38
CA THR A 97 3.64 -0.03 -12.83
C THR A 97 2.58 -0.86 -13.52
N VAL A 98 1.83 -0.23 -14.42
CA VAL A 98 0.81 -0.85 -15.27
C VAL A 98 1.38 -0.93 -16.69
N THR A 99 1.52 -2.13 -17.22
CA THR A 99 2.14 -2.39 -18.53
C THR A 99 1.14 -3.10 -19.43
N ASN A 100 0.99 -2.64 -20.67
CA ASN A 100 0.19 -3.33 -21.68
C ASN A 100 1.04 -4.36 -22.44
N ASN A 101 0.82 -5.65 -22.15
CA ASN A 101 1.51 -6.74 -22.84
C ASN A 101 0.73 -7.25 -24.08
N GLY A 102 -0.45 -6.69 -24.33
CA GLY A 102 -1.30 -7.04 -25.47
C GLY A 102 -0.92 -6.29 -26.75
N PRO A 103 -1.38 -6.77 -27.91
CA PRO A 103 -1.03 -6.19 -29.22
C PRO A 103 -1.83 -4.93 -29.57
N ALA A 104 -2.89 -4.59 -28.81
CA ALA A 104 -3.78 -3.46 -29.08
C ALA A 104 -3.63 -2.39 -28.00
N THR A 105 -3.92 -1.13 -28.34
CA THR A 105 -3.99 -0.05 -27.35
C THR A 105 -5.10 -0.34 -26.33
N VAL A 106 -4.78 -0.16 -25.05
CA VAL A 106 -5.71 -0.29 -23.93
C VAL A 106 -5.96 1.09 -23.33
N ASP A 107 -7.23 1.48 -23.26
CA ASP A 107 -7.68 2.60 -22.42
C ASP A 107 -8.18 2.01 -21.10
N ALA A 108 -7.68 2.52 -19.97
CA ALA A 108 -8.02 2.02 -18.64
C ALA A 108 -7.96 3.14 -17.60
N VAL A 109 -8.58 2.93 -16.46
CA VAL A 109 -8.51 3.84 -15.31
C VAL A 109 -7.80 3.13 -14.16
N LEU A 110 -6.64 3.65 -13.75
CA LEU A 110 -5.98 3.22 -12.52
C LEU A 110 -6.55 4.02 -11.35
N GLU A 111 -6.99 3.33 -10.31
CA GLU A 111 -7.54 3.91 -9.08
C GLU A 111 -6.79 3.35 -7.87
N ILE A 112 -6.41 4.24 -6.95
CA ILE A 112 -5.73 3.92 -5.70
C ILE A 112 -6.62 4.39 -4.57
N GLU A 113 -7.16 3.46 -3.81
CA GLU A 113 -7.97 3.78 -2.64
C GLU A 113 -7.11 3.71 -1.38
N VAL A 114 -7.15 4.78 -0.58
CA VAL A 114 -6.40 4.88 0.67
C VAL A 114 -7.30 5.36 1.81
N ALA A 115 -7.04 4.87 3.01
CA ALA A 115 -7.67 5.33 4.24
C ALA A 115 -6.69 5.25 5.41
N ALA A 116 -6.92 6.07 6.43
CA ALA A 116 -6.28 5.95 7.73
C ALA A 116 -7.33 5.97 8.83
N ASP A 117 -7.05 5.31 9.95
CA ASP A 117 -7.97 5.22 11.08
C ASP A 117 -7.29 5.33 12.44
N PHE A 118 -5.95 5.31 12.48
CA PHE A 118 -5.16 5.52 13.69
C PHE A 118 -5.45 4.47 14.79
N ALA A 119 -5.82 3.26 14.39
CA ALA A 119 -6.09 2.16 15.31
C ALA A 119 -4.89 1.83 16.20
N ALA A 120 -5.15 1.59 17.49
CA ALA A 120 -4.14 1.16 18.45
C ALA A 120 -3.94 -0.36 18.39
N MET A 121 -2.69 -0.80 18.41
CA MET A 121 -2.32 -2.23 18.39
C MET A 121 -2.99 -3.03 19.51
N LEU A 122 -3.21 -2.43 20.68
CA LEU A 122 -3.88 -3.07 21.80
C LEU A 122 -5.31 -3.49 21.47
N GLY A 123 -6.01 -2.72 20.61
CA GLY A 123 -7.32 -3.10 20.10
C GLY A 123 -7.25 -4.30 19.17
N ILE A 124 -6.31 -4.28 18.23
CA ILE A 124 -6.12 -5.37 17.25
C ILE A 124 -5.70 -6.67 17.92
N ARG A 125 -4.87 -6.60 18.96
CA ARG A 125 -4.45 -7.77 19.75
C ARG A 125 -5.52 -8.26 20.73
N GLY A 126 -6.65 -7.56 20.84
CA GLY A 126 -7.74 -7.92 21.74
C GLY A 126 -7.49 -7.59 23.22
N SER A 127 -6.41 -6.88 23.54
CA SER A 127 -6.14 -6.43 24.91
C SER A 127 -7.12 -5.33 25.35
N VAL A 128 -7.56 -4.48 24.41
CA VAL A 128 -8.56 -3.42 24.62
C VAL A 128 -9.52 -3.40 23.42
N PRO A 129 -10.46 -4.36 23.31
CA PRO A 129 -11.29 -4.57 22.11
C PRO A 129 -12.06 -3.34 21.63
N GLU A 130 -12.37 -2.40 22.51
CA GLU A 130 -13.04 -1.13 22.21
C GLU A 130 -12.23 -0.26 21.25
N LEU A 131 -10.90 -0.44 21.18
CA LEU A 131 -10.00 0.28 20.28
C LEU A 131 -9.77 -0.42 18.93
N ALA A 132 -10.40 -1.58 18.70
CA ALA A 132 -10.12 -2.40 17.51
C ALA A 132 -10.64 -1.77 16.20
N ASN A 133 -11.70 -0.96 16.28
CA ASN A 133 -12.39 -0.40 15.10
C ASN A 133 -12.64 1.10 15.30
N PRO A 134 -11.60 1.95 15.26
CA PRO A 134 -11.79 3.40 15.28
C PRO A 134 -12.57 3.87 14.05
N ALA A 135 -13.20 5.04 14.17
CA ALA A 135 -13.79 5.70 13.00
C ALA A 135 -12.68 6.08 12.00
N PRO A 136 -12.89 5.90 10.69
CA PRO A 136 -11.93 6.37 9.69
C PRO A 136 -11.67 7.87 9.81
N ALA A 137 -10.41 8.28 9.69
CA ALA A 137 -10.05 9.69 9.61
C ALA A 137 -10.50 10.25 8.24
N PRO A 138 -11.11 11.44 8.21
CA PRO A 138 -11.54 12.04 6.95
C PRO A 138 -10.32 12.40 6.08
N PRO A 139 -10.35 12.14 4.76
CA PRO A 139 -9.28 12.55 3.86
C PRO A 139 -9.29 14.06 3.66
N ILE A 140 -8.12 14.69 3.76
CA ILE A 140 -7.88 16.10 3.47
C ILE A 140 -7.01 16.14 2.20
N PRO A 141 -7.56 16.50 1.03
CA PRO A 141 -6.78 16.61 -0.19
C PRO A 141 -5.60 17.58 -0.05
N THR A 142 -4.44 17.19 -0.56
CA THR A 142 -3.26 18.05 -0.70
C THR A 142 -2.92 18.22 -2.18
N VAL A 143 -1.93 19.07 -2.49
CA VAL A 143 -1.46 19.25 -3.88
C VAL A 143 -0.88 17.96 -4.45
N ASP A 144 -0.25 17.16 -3.61
CA ASP A 144 0.54 15.98 -3.94
C ASP A 144 -0.11 14.67 -3.50
N GLY A 145 -1.36 14.68 -3.00
CA GLY A 145 -2.05 13.50 -2.53
C GLY A 145 -3.12 13.78 -1.49
N VAL A 146 -3.06 13.10 -0.35
CA VAL A 146 -4.05 13.16 0.74
C VAL A 146 -3.36 13.13 2.10
N ARG A 147 -3.86 13.95 3.02
CA ARG A 147 -3.51 13.93 4.45
C ARG A 147 -4.66 13.39 5.27
N PHE A 148 -4.35 12.64 6.33
CA PHE A 148 -5.31 12.18 7.32
C PHE A 148 -4.91 12.72 8.69
N GLU A 149 -5.89 13.12 9.50
CA GLU A 149 -5.65 13.61 10.87
C GLU A 149 -6.78 13.16 11.81
N LEU A 150 -6.40 12.67 13.00
CA LEU A 150 -7.31 12.32 14.10
C LEU A 150 -6.55 12.37 15.43
N ASP A 151 -7.09 13.00 16.47
CA ASP A 151 -6.57 13.00 17.85
C ASP A 151 -5.05 13.26 17.97
N ASN A 152 -4.55 14.30 17.28
CA ASN A 152 -3.13 14.71 17.19
C ASN A 152 -2.21 13.72 16.45
N GLN A 153 -2.77 12.71 15.80
CA GLN A 153 -2.05 11.85 14.87
C GLN A 153 -2.34 12.28 13.45
N ALA A 154 -1.31 12.24 12.60
CA ALA A 154 -1.46 12.57 11.20
C ALA A 154 -0.52 11.74 10.33
N SER A 155 -0.99 11.40 9.14
CA SER A 155 -0.23 10.73 8.09
C SER A 155 -0.50 11.40 6.75
N ARG A 156 0.45 11.26 5.83
CA ARG A 156 0.35 11.76 4.46
C ARG A 156 0.53 10.60 3.50
N VAL A 157 -0.32 10.56 2.48
CA VAL A 157 -0.17 9.75 1.28
C VAL A 157 0.19 10.71 0.16
N ILE A 158 1.39 10.58 -0.37
CA ILE A 158 1.94 11.43 -1.41
C ILE A 158 2.09 10.59 -2.67
N THR A 159 1.73 11.11 -3.83
CA THR A 159 1.85 10.41 -5.11
C THR A 159 2.62 11.20 -6.15
N PHE A 160 3.32 10.46 -7.02
CA PHE A 160 3.96 11.03 -8.20
C PHE A 160 3.87 10.07 -9.39
N PRO A 161 3.25 10.45 -10.53
CA PRO A 161 2.51 11.70 -10.76
C PRO A 161 1.37 11.94 -9.75
N GLU A 162 1.00 13.20 -9.54
CA GLU A 162 0.00 13.59 -8.54
C GLU A 162 -1.37 12.97 -8.84
N GLY A 163 -2.10 12.61 -7.77
CA GLY A 163 -3.44 12.05 -7.83
C GLY A 163 -3.49 10.56 -7.48
N LEU A 164 -4.70 10.12 -7.14
CA LEU A 164 -5.02 8.72 -6.82
C LEU A 164 -5.86 8.05 -7.92
N LYS A 165 -6.09 8.76 -9.02
CA LYS A 165 -6.86 8.28 -10.16
C LYS A 165 -6.23 8.78 -11.44
N HIS A 166 -5.85 7.86 -12.34
CA HIS A 166 -5.19 8.17 -13.60
C HIS A 166 -5.94 7.53 -14.76
N GLN A 167 -6.26 8.34 -15.77
CA GLN A 167 -6.71 7.82 -17.07
C GLN A 167 -5.49 7.43 -17.89
N LEU A 168 -5.45 6.17 -18.30
CA LEU A 168 -4.34 5.57 -19.02
C LEU A 168 -4.77 5.30 -20.45
N ARG A 169 -3.87 5.59 -21.38
CA ARG A 169 -3.94 5.11 -22.76
C ARG A 169 -2.60 4.49 -23.09
N LEU A 170 -2.57 3.16 -23.11
CA LEU A 170 -1.35 2.38 -23.23
C LEU A 170 -1.33 1.65 -24.58
N PRO A 171 -0.58 2.14 -25.59
CA PRO A 171 -0.15 1.34 -26.74
C PRO A 171 0.45 -0.01 -26.34
N SER A 172 0.56 -0.92 -27.31
CA SER A 172 1.23 -2.22 -27.11
C SER A 172 2.66 -2.01 -26.62
N GLY A 173 3.00 -2.59 -25.48
CA GLY A 173 4.33 -2.50 -24.86
C GLY A 173 4.57 -1.25 -24.01
N ASP A 174 3.63 -0.30 -23.99
CA ASP A 174 3.76 0.91 -23.16
C ASP A 174 3.41 0.62 -21.70
N GLU A 175 3.96 1.45 -20.81
CA GLU A 175 3.71 1.39 -19.37
C GLU A 175 3.43 2.77 -18.78
N PHE A 176 2.71 2.76 -17.67
CA PHE A 176 2.53 3.90 -16.78
C PHE A 176 2.99 3.52 -15.37
N SER A 177 3.69 4.42 -14.71
CA SER A 177 4.12 4.23 -13.32
C SER A 177 3.69 5.38 -12.42
N VAL A 178 3.24 5.03 -11.22
CA VAL A 178 2.98 5.96 -10.12
C VAL A 178 3.71 5.49 -8.87
N ARG A 179 4.33 6.43 -8.17
CA ARG A 179 4.93 6.22 -6.85
C ARG A 179 3.96 6.70 -5.79
N ILE A 180 3.92 6.00 -4.66
CA ILE A 180 3.13 6.31 -3.49
C ILE A 180 4.05 6.23 -2.28
N ASP A 181 4.06 7.30 -1.50
CA ASP A 181 4.78 7.39 -0.24
C ASP A 181 3.77 7.64 0.88
N VAL A 182 3.78 6.78 1.90
CA VAL A 182 2.95 6.94 3.09
C VAL A 182 3.84 7.10 4.31
N VAL A 183 3.76 8.28 4.92
CA VAL A 183 4.63 8.70 6.01
C VAL A 183 3.81 9.32 7.14
N ARG A 184 4.41 9.39 8.34
CA ARG A 184 3.88 10.25 9.40
C ARG A 184 3.98 11.71 8.97
N ASP A 185 3.07 12.53 9.48
CA ASP A 185 3.13 13.97 9.25
C ASP A 185 3.92 14.69 10.36
N ASP A 186 5.20 14.36 10.46
CA ASP A 186 6.16 14.92 11.42
C ASP A 186 7.20 15.84 10.76
N ARG A 187 6.94 16.24 9.50
CA ARG A 187 7.82 17.07 8.65
C ARG A 187 9.16 16.44 8.31
N GLU A 188 9.37 15.15 8.57
CA GLU A 188 10.53 14.45 8.02
C GLU A 188 10.42 14.38 6.48
N PRO A 189 11.56 14.49 5.76
CA PRO A 189 11.57 14.34 4.31
C PRO A 189 11.28 12.89 3.93
N VAL A 190 10.48 12.73 2.88
CA VAL A 190 10.24 11.43 2.23
C VAL A 190 11.55 10.95 1.60
N ILE A 191 11.86 9.67 1.77
CA ILE A 191 13.06 9.05 1.21
C ILE A 191 12.93 8.97 -0.31
N ASP A 192 14.03 9.17 -1.04
CA ASP A 192 14.06 8.91 -2.48
C ASP A 192 13.81 7.42 -2.74
N PHE A 193 12.87 7.13 -3.65
CA PHE A 193 12.43 5.75 -3.87
C PHE A 193 13.57 4.82 -4.32
N VAL A 194 14.46 5.28 -5.20
CA VAL A 194 15.54 4.43 -5.73
C VAL A 194 16.56 4.17 -4.62
N ALA A 195 17.02 5.22 -3.95
CA ALA A 195 17.97 5.07 -2.84
C ALA A 195 17.39 4.22 -1.69
N GLY A 196 16.12 4.41 -1.35
CA GLY A 196 15.44 3.62 -0.32
C GLY A 196 15.28 2.15 -0.72
N LEU A 197 14.95 1.87 -1.98
CA LEU A 197 14.84 0.51 -2.49
C LEU A 197 16.20 -0.19 -2.47
N GLU A 198 17.26 0.46 -2.94
CA GLU A 198 18.63 -0.08 -2.90
C GLU A 198 19.07 -0.39 -1.46
N GLN A 199 18.77 0.50 -0.51
CA GLN A 199 19.05 0.28 0.91
C GLN A 199 18.25 -0.92 1.45
N ALA A 200 16.99 -1.08 1.05
CA ALA A 200 16.19 -2.24 1.44
C ALA A 200 16.75 -3.56 0.87
N GLN A 201 17.35 -3.53 -0.33
CA GLN A 201 17.98 -4.71 -0.97
C GLN A 201 19.33 -5.09 -0.33
N GLN A 202 20.14 -4.10 0.06
CA GLN A 202 21.50 -4.33 0.55
C GLN A 202 21.59 -4.96 1.94
N VAL A 203 20.46 -5.11 2.64
CA VAL A 203 20.46 -5.59 4.03
C VAL A 203 20.68 -7.11 4.11
N TYR A 204 20.55 -7.84 2.98
CA TYR A 204 20.96 -9.25 2.87
C TYR A 204 21.50 -9.60 1.46
N PRO A 205 22.80 -9.91 1.29
CA PRO A 205 23.35 -10.54 0.09
C PRO A 205 23.07 -12.05 0.01
#